data_AF-A0A529NIU4-F1
#
_entry.id   AF-A0A529NIU4-F1
#
_cell.length_a   1.000
_cell.length_b   1.000
_cell.length_c   1.000
_cell.angle_alpha   90.00
_cell.angle_beta   90.00
_cell.angle_gamma   90.00
#
_symmetry.space_group_name_H-M   'P 1'
#
loop_
_entity.id
_entity.type
_entity.pdbx_description
1 polymer ?
#
loop_
_entity_poly.entity_id
_entity_poly.type
_entity_poly.pdbx_seq_one_letter_code
_entity_poly.pdbx_strand_id
1 'polypeptide(L)'
;MPPRTMSLTEELVARCFRVVEDSGPDPNAMHLDDADYDAMLDTLEAELPGSEPLWLFGYGSLIWKPEIDHVEERVAVARGWHRSFCMKMTRWRGTREQPGLMMALDRGGQCKGVAFRLGDADRRQQLDKVLRREVTLKPTSYHPRLLNLSSDGGTLRALAFVINRKGTPYA
;
A
#
# COMPACT_ATOMS: atom_id res chain seq x y z
N MET A 1 -13.82 30.77 -6.85
CA MET A 1 -13.18 30.18 -8.05
C MET A 1 -14.20 29.27 -8.73
N PRO A 2 -14.33 29.29 -10.06
CA PRO A 2 -15.19 28.34 -10.75
C PRO A 2 -14.70 26.90 -10.50
N PRO A 3 -15.61 25.90 -10.43
CA PRO A 3 -15.23 24.51 -10.28
C PRO A 3 -14.34 24.08 -11.44
N ARG A 4 -13.25 23.38 -11.12
CA ARG A 4 -12.29 22.93 -12.14
C ARG A 4 -12.97 21.87 -13.01
N THR A 5 -13.09 22.13 -14.31
CA THR A 5 -13.59 21.14 -15.26
C THR A 5 -12.62 19.96 -15.32
N MET A 6 -13.12 18.74 -15.10
CA MET A 6 -12.29 17.53 -15.21
C MET A 6 -11.98 17.25 -16.67
N SER A 7 -10.70 17.06 -17.00
CA SER A 7 -10.27 16.67 -18.36
C SER A 7 -10.55 15.20 -18.67
N LEU A 8 -10.72 14.36 -17.65
CA LEU A 8 -11.12 12.96 -17.78
C LEU A 8 -12.64 12.87 -17.69
N THR A 9 -13.31 12.59 -18.81
CA THR A 9 -14.76 12.44 -18.89
C THR A 9 -15.17 10.98 -18.77
N GLU A 10 -16.44 10.72 -18.44
CA GLU A 10 -16.99 9.36 -18.41
C GLU A 10 -16.84 8.65 -19.77
N GLU A 11 -17.03 9.37 -20.87
CA GLU A 11 -16.82 8.85 -22.23
C GLU A 11 -15.37 8.39 -22.45
N LEU A 12 -14.39 9.16 -21.97
CA LEU A 12 -12.98 8.78 -22.06
C LEU A 12 -12.65 7.56 -21.18
N VAL A 13 -13.29 7.44 -20.01
CA VAL A 13 -13.14 6.26 -19.14
C VAL A 13 -13.76 5.02 -19.80
N ALA A 14 -14.94 5.15 -20.41
CA ALA A 14 -15.63 4.05 -21.08
C ALA A 14 -14.80 3.46 -22.23
N ARG A 15 -14.01 4.27 -22.94
CA ARG A 15 -13.10 3.80 -24.00
C ARG A 15 -11.96 2.91 -23.51
N CYS A 16 -11.62 2.98 -22.22
CA CYS A 16 -10.54 2.20 -21.62
C CYS A 16 -11.05 1.06 -20.73
N PHE A 17 -12.36 0.98 -20.50
CA PHE A 17 -12.95 -0.06 -19.67
C PHE A 17 -12.93 -1.41 -20.40
N ARG A 18 -12.40 -2.43 -19.73
CA ARG A 18 -12.40 -3.82 -20.19
C ARG A 18 -12.89 -4.69 -19.05
N VAL A 19 -13.91 -5.50 -19.31
CA VAL A 19 -14.29 -6.58 -18.38
C VAL A 19 -13.17 -7.61 -18.40
N VAL A 20 -12.61 -7.89 -17.23
CA VAL A 20 -11.62 -8.96 -17.04
C VAL A 20 -12.28 -10.00 -16.16
N GLU A 21 -12.52 -11.19 -16.72
CA GLU A 21 -13.02 -12.30 -15.94
C GLU A 21 -11.98 -12.73 -14.90
N ASP A 22 -12.43 -12.94 -13.67
CA ASP A 22 -11.58 -13.40 -12.60
C ASP A 22 -11.37 -14.91 -12.71
N SER A 23 -10.18 -15.33 -13.14
CA SER A 23 -9.80 -16.75 -13.21
C SER A 23 -9.61 -17.43 -11.85
N GLY A 24 -9.84 -16.71 -10.75
CA GLY A 24 -9.59 -17.17 -9.39
C GLY A 24 -8.13 -17.04 -8.95
N PRO A 25 -7.83 -17.45 -7.70
CA PRO A 25 -6.48 -17.41 -7.16
C PRO A 25 -5.54 -18.37 -7.91
N ASP A 26 -4.24 -18.11 -7.85
CA ASP A 26 -3.24 -19.03 -8.36
C ASP A 26 -3.14 -20.27 -7.45
N PRO A 27 -3.40 -21.50 -7.92
CA PRO A 27 -3.35 -22.68 -7.08
C PRO A 27 -1.93 -22.96 -6.55
N ASN A 28 -0.91 -22.41 -7.20
CA ASN A 28 0.48 -22.52 -6.75
C ASN A 28 0.93 -21.35 -5.87
N ALA A 29 0.07 -20.35 -5.65
CA ALA A 29 0.41 -19.26 -4.75
C ALA A 29 0.43 -19.75 -3.31
N MET A 30 1.56 -19.55 -2.65
CA MET A 30 1.67 -19.77 -1.22
C MET A 30 1.19 -18.51 -0.50
N HIS A 31 0.37 -18.69 0.52
CA HIS A 31 -0.13 -17.63 1.37
C HIS A 31 0.69 -17.53 2.65
N LEU A 32 0.81 -16.33 3.21
CA LEU A 32 1.37 -16.14 4.54
C LEU A 32 0.43 -16.80 5.57
N ASP A 33 1.02 -17.51 6.52
CA ASP A 33 0.34 -18.07 7.68
C ASP A 33 0.60 -17.24 8.95
N ASP A 34 -0.01 -17.62 10.06
CA ASP A 34 0.10 -16.85 11.32
C ASP A 34 1.54 -16.74 11.82
N ALA A 35 2.37 -17.77 11.62
CA ALA A 35 3.78 -17.73 12.01
C ALA A 35 4.57 -16.74 11.15
N ASP A 36 4.26 -16.64 9.85
CA ASP A 36 4.85 -15.62 8.99
C ASP A 36 4.49 -14.20 9.46
N TYR A 37 3.22 -13.96 9.82
CA TYR A 37 2.77 -12.66 10.35
C TYR A 37 3.42 -12.33 11.69
N ASP A 38 3.50 -13.28 12.62
CA ASP A 38 4.17 -13.09 13.90
C ASP A 38 5.64 -12.70 13.73
N ALA A 39 6.37 -13.36 12.83
CA ALA A 39 7.77 -13.01 12.53
C ALA A 39 7.91 -11.59 11.94
N MET A 40 6.97 -11.17 11.08
CA MET A 40 6.93 -9.81 10.55
C MET A 40 6.62 -8.78 11.64
N LEU A 41 5.70 -9.10 12.55
CA LEU A 41 5.35 -8.26 13.69
C LEU A 41 6.53 -8.06 14.62
N ASP A 42 7.23 -9.13 14.99
CA ASP A 42 8.40 -9.07 15.88
C ASP A 42 9.50 -8.18 15.29
N THR A 43 9.72 -8.29 13.97
CA THR A 43 10.67 -7.43 13.26
C THR A 43 10.24 -5.96 13.30
N LEU A 44 8.95 -5.68 13.05
CA LEU A 44 8.43 -4.31 13.04
C LEU A 44 8.43 -3.69 14.43
N GLU A 45 8.10 -4.44 15.48
CA GLU A 45 8.14 -3.97 16.86
C GLU A 45 9.55 -3.59 17.31
N ALA A 46 10.57 -4.31 16.83
CA ALA A 46 11.97 -3.95 17.08
C ALA A 46 12.39 -2.64 16.37
N GLU A 47 11.83 -2.35 15.19
CA GLU A 47 12.14 -1.14 14.40
C GLU A 47 11.31 0.09 14.79
N LEU A 48 10.15 -0.12 15.41
CA LEU A 48 9.17 0.90 15.76
C LEU A 48 9.27 1.29 17.24
N PRO A 49 9.73 2.50 17.60
CA PRO A 49 9.77 2.91 19.00
C PRO A 49 8.37 2.92 19.61
N GLY A 50 8.18 2.17 20.70
CA GLY A 50 6.89 2.08 21.39
C GLY A 50 6.43 3.41 22.01
N SER A 51 7.34 4.37 22.19
CA SER A 51 7.04 5.72 22.70
C SER A 51 6.52 6.69 21.63
N GLU A 52 6.55 6.32 20.35
CA GLU A 52 6.12 7.18 19.25
C GLU A 52 4.78 6.73 18.66
N PRO A 53 3.89 7.67 18.27
CA PRO A 53 2.64 7.32 17.60
C PRO A 53 2.89 6.50 16.34
N LEU A 54 2.05 5.49 16.10
CA LEU A 54 2.10 4.68 14.88
C LEU A 54 1.37 5.41 13.75
N TRP A 55 2.11 5.74 12.68
CA TRP A 55 1.54 6.29 11.46
C TRP A 55 1.59 5.28 10.32
N LEU A 56 0.55 5.23 9.50
CA LEU A 56 0.47 4.45 8.26
C LEU A 56 0.41 5.40 7.05
N PHE A 57 1.25 5.19 6.05
CA PHE A 57 1.24 5.97 4.81
C PHE A 57 0.42 5.28 3.73
N GLY A 58 -0.75 5.85 3.42
CA GLY A 58 -1.57 5.47 2.28
C GLY A 58 -1.18 6.27 1.03
N TYR A 59 -0.85 5.56 -0.05
CA TYR A 59 -0.57 6.15 -1.38
C TYR A 59 -1.48 5.59 -2.49
N GLY A 60 -2.33 4.62 -2.17
CA GLY A 60 -3.20 3.90 -3.10
C GLY A 60 -4.56 3.56 -2.49
N SER A 61 -4.92 2.28 -2.45
CA SER A 61 -6.23 1.80 -1.96
C SER A 61 -6.56 2.26 -0.53
N LEU A 62 -5.56 2.36 0.35
CA LEU A 62 -5.71 2.87 1.71
C LEU A 62 -6.33 4.28 1.78
N ILE A 63 -6.12 5.13 0.76
CA ILE A 63 -6.72 6.48 0.74
C ILE A 63 -8.25 6.40 0.60
N TRP A 64 -8.77 5.40 -0.12
CA TRP A 64 -10.20 5.26 -0.42
C TRP A 64 -10.91 4.26 0.48
N LYS A 65 -10.17 3.28 1.00
CA LYS A 65 -10.68 2.20 1.83
C LYS A 65 -9.63 1.87 2.89
N PRO A 66 -9.47 2.72 3.92
CA PRO A 66 -8.44 2.53 4.94
C PRO A 66 -8.61 1.20 5.67
N GLU A 67 -9.84 0.84 6.05
CA GLU A 67 -10.13 -0.35 6.89
C GLU A 67 -9.22 -0.43 8.14
N ILE A 68 -8.85 0.75 8.65
CA ILE A 68 -7.99 0.94 9.82
C ILE A 68 -8.59 2.00 10.74
N ASP A 69 -8.61 1.73 12.04
CA ASP A 69 -9.03 2.69 13.04
C ASP A 69 -7.92 3.73 13.22
N HIS A 70 -8.20 4.98 12.86
CA HIS A 70 -7.25 6.07 12.94
C HIS A 70 -7.91 7.31 13.56
N VAL A 71 -7.10 8.10 14.23
CA VAL A 71 -7.53 9.25 15.04
C VAL A 71 -7.06 10.58 14.46
N GLU A 72 -6.22 10.53 13.41
CA GLU A 72 -5.72 11.70 12.72
C GLU A 72 -5.32 11.35 11.29
N GLU A 73 -5.54 12.27 10.35
CA GLU A 73 -5.07 12.19 8.97
C GLU A 73 -4.22 13.43 8.63
N ARG A 74 -3.12 13.23 7.91
CA ARG A 74 -2.31 14.32 7.36
C ARG A 74 -1.96 14.07 5.91
N VAL A 75 -2.11 15.09 5.07
CA VAL A 75 -1.53 15.04 3.72
C VAL A 75 -0.01 15.08 3.86
N ALA A 76 0.67 14.09 3.28
CA ALA A 76 2.10 13.91 3.46
C ALA A 76 2.81 13.56 2.14
N VAL A 77 4.10 13.89 2.07
CA VAL A 77 4.96 13.63 0.92
C VAL A 77 6.14 12.74 1.32
N ALA A 78 6.24 11.57 0.69
CA ALA A 78 7.39 10.68 0.76
C ALA A 78 8.39 11.05 -0.34
N ARG A 79 9.53 11.65 0.02
CA ARG A 79 10.61 11.95 -0.95
C ARG A 79 11.51 10.74 -1.13
N GLY A 80 12.01 10.53 -2.35
CA GLY A 80 12.77 9.33 -2.72
C GLY A 80 11.89 8.12 -3.01
N TRP A 81 10.57 8.31 -3.10
CA TRP A 81 9.57 7.28 -3.41
C TRP A 81 8.53 7.81 -4.38
N HIS A 82 8.05 7.02 -5.32
CA HIS A 82 7.00 7.42 -6.25
C HIS A 82 6.08 6.25 -6.55
N ARG A 83 4.86 6.57 -7.01
CA ARG A 83 3.94 5.56 -7.52
C ARG A 83 4.38 5.19 -8.93
N SER A 84 4.62 3.91 -9.15
CA SER A 84 4.99 3.35 -10.44
C SER A 84 4.09 2.19 -10.78
N PHE A 85 3.65 2.11 -12.04
CA PHE A 85 3.06 0.88 -12.58
C PHE A 85 4.18 -0.16 -12.72
N CYS A 86 4.53 -0.81 -11.62
CA CYS A 86 5.62 -1.77 -11.54
C CYS A 86 5.23 -3.09 -10.89
N MET A 87 3.93 -3.29 -10.59
CA MET A 87 3.41 -4.55 -10.08
C MET A 87 2.54 -5.23 -11.14
N LYS A 88 3.00 -6.38 -11.66
CA LYS A 88 2.22 -7.27 -12.51
C LYS A 88 1.09 -7.91 -11.71
N MET A 89 -0.11 -7.85 -12.25
CA MET A 89 -1.30 -8.47 -11.68
C MET A 89 -1.91 -9.47 -12.66
N THR A 90 -2.02 -10.72 -12.24
CA THR A 90 -2.61 -11.81 -13.04
C THR A 90 -4.06 -12.10 -12.68
N ARG A 91 -4.66 -11.28 -11.80
CA ARG A 91 -6.04 -11.36 -11.34
C ARG A 91 -6.63 -9.95 -11.24
N TRP A 92 -7.96 -9.83 -11.30
CA TRP A 92 -8.74 -8.58 -11.20
C TRP A 92 -8.56 -7.60 -12.35
N ARG A 93 -7.34 -7.09 -12.54
CA ARG A 93 -7.00 -6.07 -13.54
C ARG A 93 -6.21 -6.65 -14.71
N GLY A 94 -6.09 -7.97 -14.77
CA GLY A 94 -5.44 -8.74 -15.83
C GLY A 94 -5.66 -10.23 -15.64
N THR A 95 -5.13 -11.02 -16.57
CA THR A 95 -5.14 -12.49 -16.53
C THR A 95 -3.70 -13.01 -16.49
N ARG A 96 -3.51 -14.33 -16.44
CA ARG A 96 -2.16 -14.92 -16.51
C ARG A 96 -1.51 -14.72 -17.88
N GLU A 97 -2.32 -14.81 -18.94
CA GLU A 97 -1.91 -14.67 -20.34
C GLU A 97 -1.67 -13.20 -20.70
N GLN A 98 -2.46 -12.30 -20.09
CA GLN A 98 -2.35 -10.85 -20.26
C GLN A 98 -2.33 -10.15 -18.90
N PRO A 99 -1.17 -10.15 -18.19
CA PRO A 99 -1.05 -9.50 -16.90
C PRO A 99 -1.33 -8.00 -17.00
N GLY A 100 -2.11 -7.50 -16.04
CA GLY A 100 -2.29 -6.07 -15.83
C GLY A 100 -1.08 -5.48 -15.12
N LEU A 101 -0.98 -4.15 -15.12
CA LEU A 101 -0.07 -3.43 -14.25
C LEU A 101 -0.84 -2.64 -13.20
N MET A 102 -0.32 -2.64 -11.99
CA MET A 102 -0.84 -1.91 -10.85
C MET A 102 0.25 -1.02 -10.25
N MET A 103 -0.17 0.09 -9.66
CA MET A 103 0.75 1.03 -9.03
C MET A 103 1.21 0.54 -7.67
N ALA A 104 2.51 0.43 -7.48
CA ALA A 104 3.11 0.25 -6.16
C ALA A 104 4.04 1.42 -5.83
N LEU A 105 4.45 1.52 -4.57
CA LEU A 105 5.43 2.51 -4.14
C LEU A 105 6.85 1.97 -4.39
N ASP A 106 7.59 2.59 -5.29
CA ASP A 106 8.96 2.24 -5.64
C ASP A 106 9.93 3.41 -5.40
N ARG A 107 11.23 3.12 -5.38
CA ARG A 107 12.30 4.07 -5.13
C ARG A 107 12.39 5.14 -6.23
N GLY A 108 12.71 6.36 -5.84
CA GLY A 108 12.91 7.53 -6.72
C GLY A 108 11.76 8.53 -6.64
N GLY A 109 12.01 9.77 -7.07
CA GLY A 109 10.96 10.80 -7.18
C GLY A 109 10.34 11.24 -5.85
N GLN A 110 9.04 11.52 -5.87
CA GLN A 110 8.25 11.85 -4.68
C GLN A 110 6.81 11.34 -4.81
N CYS A 111 6.19 11.00 -3.69
CA CYS A 111 4.82 10.50 -3.61
C CYS A 111 4.03 11.32 -2.61
N LYS A 112 2.96 11.97 -3.09
CA LYS A 112 1.95 12.59 -2.22
C LYS A 112 0.88 11.56 -1.86
N GLY A 113 0.59 11.42 -0.57
CA GLY A 113 -0.40 10.52 -0.02
C GLY A 113 -1.00 11.06 1.27
N VAL A 114 -1.55 10.17 2.08
CA VAL A 114 -2.15 10.46 3.39
C VAL A 114 -1.42 9.64 4.44
N ALA A 115 -1.00 10.28 5.54
CA ALA A 115 -0.51 9.63 6.74
C ALA A 115 -1.64 9.53 7.76
N PHE A 116 -1.96 8.31 8.19
CA PHE A 116 -3.00 8.01 9.17
C PHE A 116 -2.35 7.72 10.52
N ARG A 117 -2.68 8.47 11.58
CA ARG A 117 -2.25 8.13 12.94
C ARG A 117 -3.21 7.08 13.49
N LEU A 118 -2.68 5.89 13.77
CA LEU A 118 -3.49 4.83 14.38
C LEU A 118 -3.75 5.16 15.86
N GLY A 119 -4.81 4.57 16.42
CA GLY A 119 -5.07 4.66 17.84
C GLY A 119 -3.92 4.07 18.67
N ASP A 120 -3.73 4.60 19.89
CA ASP A 120 -2.62 4.20 20.75
C ASP A 120 -2.87 2.85 21.48
N ALA A 121 -4.08 2.30 21.37
CA ALA A 121 -4.47 1.03 21.96
C ALA A 121 -4.11 -0.16 21.03
N ASP A 122 -3.56 -1.21 21.63
CA ASP A 122 -3.26 -2.49 20.99
C ASP A 122 -2.48 -2.38 19.66
N ARG A 123 -1.33 -1.71 19.74
CA ARG A 123 -0.44 -1.43 18.59
C ARG A 123 -0.10 -2.67 17.77
N ARG A 124 0.16 -3.80 18.44
CA ARG A 124 0.49 -5.07 17.78
C ARG A 124 -0.69 -5.57 16.94
N GLN A 125 -1.89 -5.57 17.49
CA GLN A 125 -3.10 -5.93 16.74
C GLN A 125 -3.36 -4.98 15.56
N GLN A 126 -3.11 -3.68 15.73
CA GLN A 126 -3.23 -2.73 14.62
C GLN A 126 -2.24 -3.04 13.49
N LEU A 127 -0.98 -3.34 13.81
CA LEU A 127 0.01 -3.78 12.83
C LEU A 127 -0.39 -5.09 12.15
N ASP A 128 -0.90 -6.07 12.91
CA ASP A 128 -1.33 -7.37 12.39
C ASP A 128 -2.45 -7.22 11.35
N LYS A 129 -3.48 -6.42 11.67
CA LYS A 129 -4.58 -6.10 10.75
C LYS A 129 -4.07 -5.50 9.44
N VAL A 130 -3.14 -4.55 9.54
CA VAL A 130 -2.57 -3.88 8.35
C VAL A 130 -1.73 -4.86 7.53
N LEU A 131 -0.91 -5.70 8.17
CA LEU A 131 -0.09 -6.71 7.50
C LEU A 131 -0.95 -7.72 6.74
N ARG A 132 -1.97 -8.28 7.39
CA ARG A 132 -2.89 -9.26 6.78
C ARG A 132 -3.68 -8.68 5.61
N ARG A 133 -3.90 -7.36 5.60
CA ARG A 133 -4.56 -6.67 4.49
C ARG A 133 -3.63 -6.42 3.30
N GLU A 134 -2.38 -6.06 3.55
CA GLU A 134 -1.45 -5.58 2.52
C GLU A 134 -0.52 -6.67 1.97
N VAL A 135 -0.19 -7.67 2.78
CA VAL A 135 0.78 -8.72 2.44
C VAL A 135 0.16 -10.07 2.68
N THR A 136 -0.22 -10.77 1.60
CA THR A 136 -0.96 -12.04 1.71
C THR A 136 -0.23 -13.24 1.11
N LEU A 137 0.83 -13.01 0.33
CA LEU A 137 1.53 -14.02 -0.46
C LEU A 137 2.97 -14.22 0.04
N LYS A 138 3.49 -15.44 -0.07
CA LYS A 138 4.92 -15.76 0.06
C LYS A 138 5.48 -16.33 -1.25
N PRO A 139 6.56 -15.76 -1.82
CA PRO A 139 7.29 -14.58 -1.37
C PRO A 139 6.45 -13.29 -1.45
N THR A 140 6.73 -12.35 -0.55
CA THR A 140 5.92 -11.13 -0.38
C THR A 140 6.00 -10.21 -1.59
N SER A 141 4.85 -9.62 -1.96
CA SER A 141 4.79 -8.58 -2.99
C SER A 141 5.29 -7.23 -2.47
N TYR A 142 5.19 -7.00 -1.16
CA TYR A 142 5.59 -5.76 -0.52
C TYR A 142 6.53 -6.02 0.66
N HIS A 143 7.32 -5.00 0.99
CA HIS A 143 8.05 -4.91 2.25
C HIS A 143 7.46 -3.77 3.08
N PRO A 144 7.11 -4.01 4.35
CA PRO A 144 6.85 -2.91 5.27
C PRO A 144 8.13 -2.11 5.49
N ARG A 145 8.03 -0.78 5.49
CA ARG A 145 9.17 0.12 5.69
C ARG A 145 8.76 1.42 6.37
N LEU A 146 9.53 1.84 7.36
CA LEU A 146 9.43 3.19 7.93
C LEU A 146 9.99 4.23 6.95
N LEU A 147 9.15 5.18 6.57
CA LEU A 147 9.51 6.31 5.71
C LEU A 147 9.46 7.62 6.49
N ASN A 148 10.41 8.52 6.21
CA ASN A 148 10.32 9.91 6.62
C ASN A 148 9.43 10.67 5.64
N LEU A 149 8.37 11.27 6.16
CA LEU A 149 7.40 12.04 5.40
C LEU A 149 7.46 13.52 5.77
N SER A 150 7.18 14.39 4.82
CA SER A 150 6.94 15.82 5.07
C SER A 150 5.44 16.10 5.04
N SER A 151 4.89 16.71 6.08
CA SER A 151 3.50 17.17 6.18
C SER A 151 3.45 18.66 6.54
N ASP A 152 2.25 19.24 6.54
CA ASP A 152 1.98 20.58 7.07
C ASP A 152 2.35 20.72 8.55
N GLY A 153 2.15 19.67 9.35
CA GLY A 153 2.56 19.56 10.75
C GLY A 153 4.04 19.20 10.96
N GLY A 154 4.89 19.34 9.94
CA GLY A 154 6.31 19.00 9.99
C GLY A 154 6.64 17.59 9.52
N THR A 155 7.83 17.10 9.87
CA THR A 155 8.29 15.76 9.49
C THR A 155 7.74 14.70 10.43
N LEU A 156 7.29 13.57 9.89
CA LEU A 156 6.84 12.41 10.66
C LEU A 156 7.35 11.10 10.06
N ARG A 157 7.41 10.04 10.86
CA ARG A 157 7.73 8.69 10.40
C ARG A 157 6.46 7.89 10.26
N ALA A 158 6.29 7.20 9.13
CA ALA A 158 5.13 6.34 8.91
C ALA A 158 5.55 5.02 8.27
N LEU A 159 4.86 3.95 8.67
CA LEU A 159 4.92 2.65 8.02
C LEU A 159 4.32 2.77 6.62
N ALA A 160 5.02 2.28 5.60
CA ALA A 160 4.54 2.18 4.24
C ALA A 160 4.86 0.80 3.68
N PHE A 161 4.03 0.32 2.77
CA PHE A 161 4.29 -0.92 2.03
C PHE A 161 4.95 -0.57 0.71
N VAL A 162 6.22 -0.91 0.53
CA VAL A 162 6.99 -0.63 -0.70
C VAL A 162 7.12 -1.90 -1.53
N ILE A 163 7.16 -1.79 -2.85
CA ILE A 163 7.24 -2.97 -3.73
C ILE A 163 8.50 -3.79 -3.45
N ASN A 164 8.33 -5.11 -3.35
CA ASN A 164 9.45 -6.04 -3.31
C ASN A 164 10.00 -6.22 -4.73
N ARG A 165 11.07 -5.50 -5.06
CA ARG A 165 11.74 -5.60 -6.38
C ARG A 165 12.35 -6.97 -6.69
N LYS A 166 12.50 -7.85 -5.69
CA LYS A 166 12.93 -9.24 -5.87
C LYS A 166 11.75 -10.22 -5.90
N GLY A 167 10.54 -9.73 -5.65
CA GLY A 167 9.32 -10.52 -5.67
C GLY A 167 8.86 -10.78 -7.09
N THR A 168 8.21 -11.93 -7.30
CA THR A 168 7.64 -12.34 -8.58
C THR A 168 6.77 -11.28 -9.28
N PRO A 169 5.95 -10.47 -8.59
CA PRO A 169 5.08 -9.52 -9.30
C PRO A 169 5.80 -8.23 -9.72
N TYR A 170 7.07 -7.99 -9.39
CA TYR A 170 7.76 -6.79 -9.87
C TYR A 170 8.02 -6.85 -11.38
N ALA A 171 7.73 -5.76 -12.10
CA ALA A 171 7.74 -5.70 -13.56
C ALA A 171 9.13 -5.53 -14.18
#